data_AF-H0TPC2-F1
#
_entry.id   AF-H0TPC2-F1
#
_cell.length_a   1.000
_cell.length_b   1.000
_cell.length_c   1.000
_cell.angle_alpha   90.00
_cell.angle_beta   90.00
_cell.angle_gamma   90.00
#
_symmetry.space_group_name_H-M   'P 1'
#
loop_
_entity.id
_entity.type
_entity.pdbx_description
1 polymer ?
#
loop_
_entity_poly.entity_id
_entity_poly.type
_entity_poly.pdbx_seq_one_letter_code
_entity_poly.pdbx_strand_id
1 'polypeptide(L)'
;MRYGPTTAAAVLNYKKTHVPPIINTAYQHDVDPICGQMTIKAMDADLNGTPLSDREAVADRAHEASRAALRVALTHLRSLRTDINLLPSSSDPAFGAAMVNLLFKHKRNIAVLARRLVLTPDPNSQAFKDALAKVILLCERNLAQAKTIKVAGTTGFCAGHPGDHARTSASVPDPKTHLCEIFFTNDGLDLQRDVITHEYFHIQGLGDNSVTNTAQAFTNANTIAQIVALLADRFRQRNSDGGEPAVPPLPAP
;
A
#
# COMPACT_ATOMS: atom_id res chain seq x y z
N MET A 1 -16.96 22.43 -9.87
CA MET A 1 -17.09 21.70 -8.59
C MET A 1 -15.98 22.17 -7.66
N ARG A 2 -16.29 22.50 -6.40
CA ARG A 2 -15.31 22.80 -5.36
C ARG A 2 -15.16 21.57 -4.47
N TYR A 3 -13.95 21.09 -4.25
CA TYR A 3 -13.71 19.96 -3.35
C TYR A 3 -13.47 20.43 -1.91
N GLY A 4 -13.68 19.53 -0.93
CA GLY A 4 -13.57 19.84 0.50
C GLY A 4 -12.15 20.15 0.97
N PRO A 5 -11.99 20.63 2.22
CA PRO A 5 -10.71 21.13 2.74
C PRO A 5 -9.59 20.08 2.74
N THR A 6 -9.91 18.80 2.98
CA THR A 6 -8.94 17.70 2.92
C THR A 6 -8.39 17.49 1.52
N THR A 7 -9.26 17.51 0.51
CA THR A 7 -8.85 17.39 -0.89
C THR A 7 -8.04 18.61 -1.32
N ALA A 8 -8.40 19.80 -0.86
CA ALA A 8 -7.62 21.01 -1.13
C ALA A 8 -6.20 20.91 -0.56
N ALA A 9 -6.04 20.44 0.68
CA ALA A 9 -4.74 20.22 1.29
C ALA A 9 -3.90 19.21 0.51
N ALA A 10 -4.50 18.10 0.06
CA ALA A 10 -3.82 17.11 -0.75
C ALA A 10 -3.37 17.67 -2.11
N VAL A 11 -4.22 18.44 -2.79
CA VAL A 11 -3.89 19.10 -4.07
C VAL A 11 -2.75 20.11 -3.90
N LEU A 12 -2.78 20.93 -2.84
CA LEU A 12 -1.70 21.87 -2.56
C LEU A 12 -0.38 21.15 -2.24
N ASN A 13 -0.44 20.09 -1.43
CA ASN A 13 0.75 19.29 -1.13
C ASN A 13 1.35 18.69 -2.41
N TYR A 14 0.52 18.06 -3.25
CA TYR A 14 0.95 17.53 -4.55
C TYR A 14 1.61 18.60 -5.41
N LYS A 15 1.01 19.79 -5.54
CA LYS A 15 1.59 20.89 -6.33
C LYS A 15 2.98 21.32 -5.84
N LYS A 16 3.21 21.30 -4.51
CA LYS A 16 4.48 21.67 -3.88
C LYS A 16 5.55 20.60 -4.03
N THR A 17 5.16 19.33 -3.96
CA THR A 17 6.11 18.20 -3.93
C THR A 17 6.33 17.54 -5.29
N HIS A 18 5.49 17.81 -6.29
CA HIS A 18 5.71 17.33 -7.66
C HIS A 18 7.00 17.93 -8.25
N VAL A 19 7.67 17.19 -9.14
CA VAL A 19 8.96 17.57 -9.71
C VAL A 19 8.87 17.55 -11.24
N PRO A 20 8.99 18.71 -11.92
CA PRO A 20 9.18 20.04 -11.34
C PRO A 20 7.93 20.54 -10.58
N PRO A 21 8.08 21.42 -9.58
CA PRO A 21 6.94 21.99 -8.86
C PRO A 21 5.98 22.69 -9.83
N ILE A 22 4.69 22.39 -9.70
CA ILE A 22 3.59 22.99 -10.50
C ILE A 22 2.80 24.03 -9.69
N ILE A 23 3.33 24.42 -8.53
CA ILE A 23 2.83 25.52 -7.73
C ILE A 23 3.36 26.83 -8.29
N ASN A 24 2.47 27.79 -8.52
CA ASN A 24 2.92 29.16 -8.77
C ASN A 24 3.12 29.86 -7.42
N THR A 25 4.37 29.94 -6.98
CA THR A 25 4.75 30.53 -5.70
C THR A 25 4.49 32.03 -5.60
N ALA A 26 4.14 32.72 -6.70
CA ALA A 26 3.80 34.13 -6.68
C ALA A 26 2.36 34.41 -6.23
N TYR A 27 1.47 33.41 -6.22
CA TYR A 27 0.06 33.62 -5.83
C TYR A 27 -0.58 32.45 -5.06
N GLN A 28 -0.09 31.22 -5.18
CA GLN A 28 -0.65 30.05 -4.48
C GLN A 28 0.06 29.82 -3.14
N HIS A 29 -0.29 30.62 -2.14
CA HIS A 29 0.18 30.45 -0.77
C HIS A 29 -0.79 29.58 0.07
N ASP A 30 -2.08 29.66 -0.24
CA ASP A 30 -3.17 28.99 0.48
C ASP A 30 -3.79 27.83 -0.29
N VAL A 31 -4.56 27.01 0.43
CA VAL A 31 -5.35 25.92 -0.13
C VAL A 31 -6.51 26.46 -0.97
N ASP A 32 -6.50 26.15 -2.27
CA ASP A 32 -7.57 26.50 -3.22
C ASP A 32 -8.49 25.28 -3.46
N PRO A 33 -9.83 25.44 -3.34
CA PRO A 33 -10.80 24.41 -3.68
C PRO A 33 -10.92 24.09 -5.18
N ILE A 34 -10.05 24.64 -6.04
CA ILE A 34 -10.02 24.44 -7.50
C ILE A 34 -8.72 23.76 -7.96
N CYS A 35 -8.87 22.67 -8.74
CA CYS A 35 -7.76 21.99 -9.39
C CYS A 35 -7.57 22.58 -10.79
N GLY A 36 -6.46 23.27 -11.03
CA GLY A 36 -6.15 23.86 -12.33
C GLY A 36 -5.76 22.79 -13.35
N GLN A 37 -5.91 23.09 -14.64
CA GLN A 37 -5.61 22.17 -15.73
C GLN A 37 -4.18 21.62 -15.69
N MET A 38 -3.19 22.44 -15.28
CA MET A 38 -1.81 21.99 -15.11
C MET A 38 -1.65 20.93 -14.02
N THR A 39 -2.42 21.04 -12.95
CA THR A 39 -2.41 20.06 -11.86
C THR A 39 -3.09 18.78 -12.28
N ILE A 40 -4.22 18.86 -13.00
CA ILE A 40 -4.87 17.69 -13.58
C ILE A 40 -3.92 16.98 -14.54
N LYS A 41 -3.31 17.71 -15.48
CA LYS A 41 -2.36 17.15 -16.44
C LYS A 41 -1.15 16.49 -15.78
N ALA A 42 -0.60 17.11 -14.73
CA ALA A 42 0.52 16.53 -13.98
C ALA A 42 0.08 15.29 -13.20
N MET A 43 -1.09 15.32 -12.55
CA MET A 43 -1.65 14.16 -11.87
C MET A 43 -1.91 13.02 -12.85
N ASP A 44 -2.47 13.30 -14.02
CA ASP A 44 -2.69 12.32 -15.09
C ASP A 44 -1.36 11.75 -15.60
N ALA A 45 -0.33 12.59 -15.76
CA ALA A 45 0.99 12.13 -16.17
C ALA A 45 1.66 11.25 -15.09
N ASP A 46 1.50 11.59 -13.81
CA ASP A 46 2.03 10.79 -12.70
C ASP A 46 1.25 9.48 -12.53
N LEU A 47 -0.07 9.50 -12.77
CA LEU A 47 -0.93 8.31 -12.69
C LEU A 47 -0.67 7.34 -13.85
N ASN A 48 -0.45 7.86 -15.06
CA ASN A 48 -0.21 7.04 -16.25
C ASN A 48 1.27 6.67 -16.44
N GLY A 49 2.18 7.48 -15.88
CA GLY A 49 3.61 7.38 -16.08
C GLY A 49 4.06 7.64 -17.51
N THR A 50 5.37 7.53 -17.74
CA THR A 50 5.90 7.51 -19.10
C THR A 50 5.58 6.16 -19.75
N PRO A 51 5.00 6.12 -20.96
CA PRO A 51 4.83 4.88 -21.71
C PRO A 51 6.20 4.21 -21.92
N LEU A 52 6.27 2.92 -21.62
CA LEU A 52 7.48 2.12 -21.83
C LEU A 52 7.30 1.25 -23.06
N SER A 53 8.35 1.11 -23.86
CA SER A 53 8.31 0.46 -25.17
C SER A 53 8.23 -1.07 -25.10
N ASP A 54 8.58 -1.67 -23.98
CA ASP A 54 8.58 -3.12 -23.80
C ASP A 54 8.05 -3.53 -22.42
N ARG A 55 7.59 -4.78 -22.35
CA ARG A 55 6.95 -5.36 -21.17
C ARG A 55 7.94 -5.65 -20.03
N GLU A 56 9.20 -5.89 -20.34
CA GLU A 56 10.26 -6.07 -19.34
C GLU A 56 10.43 -4.77 -18.55
N ALA A 57 10.52 -3.63 -19.22
CA ALA A 57 10.63 -2.32 -18.60
C ALA A 57 9.39 -1.99 -17.73
N VAL A 58 8.19 -2.36 -18.17
CA VAL A 58 6.96 -2.23 -17.36
C VAL A 58 7.05 -3.07 -16.08
N ALA A 59 7.48 -4.33 -16.21
CA ALA A 59 7.65 -5.23 -15.09
C ALA A 59 8.72 -4.73 -14.10
N ASP A 60 9.82 -4.17 -14.60
CA ASP A 60 10.93 -3.64 -13.80
C ASP A 60 10.51 -2.40 -13.02
N ARG A 61 9.79 -1.49 -13.67
CA ARG A 61 9.21 -0.33 -13.02
C ARG A 61 8.23 -0.73 -11.92
N ALA A 62 7.32 -1.67 -12.21
CA ALA A 62 6.34 -2.14 -11.24
C ALA A 62 7.01 -2.84 -10.05
N HIS A 63 8.06 -3.63 -10.31
CA HIS A 63 8.86 -4.27 -9.28
C HIS A 63 9.57 -3.24 -8.39
N GLU A 64 10.29 -2.27 -8.97
CA GLU A 64 10.97 -1.23 -8.19
C GLU A 64 9.96 -0.41 -7.36
N ALA A 65 8.82 -0.04 -7.95
CA ALA A 65 7.74 0.63 -7.24
C ALA A 65 7.20 -0.21 -6.07
N SER A 66 7.09 -1.54 -6.24
CA SER A 66 6.66 -2.46 -5.19
C SER A 66 7.67 -2.48 -4.05
N ARG A 67 8.98 -2.55 -4.37
CA ARG A 67 10.04 -2.52 -3.37
C ARG A 67 10.05 -1.18 -2.62
N ALA A 68 9.87 -0.06 -3.33
CA ALA A 68 9.78 1.27 -2.73
C ALA A 68 8.58 1.39 -1.77
N ALA A 69 7.39 0.95 -2.18
CA ALA A 69 6.20 0.96 -1.33
C ALA A 69 6.37 0.10 -0.06
N LEU A 70 6.98 -1.08 -0.18
CA LEU A 70 7.33 -1.92 0.98
C LEU A 70 8.25 -1.20 1.97
N ARG A 71 9.29 -0.49 1.48
CA ARG A 71 10.20 0.29 2.34
C ARG A 71 9.47 1.41 3.08
N VAL A 72 8.57 2.13 2.40
CA VAL A 72 7.74 3.17 3.03
C VAL A 72 6.80 2.57 4.09
N ALA A 73 6.07 1.51 3.74
CA ALA A 73 5.19 0.81 4.67
C ALA A 73 5.95 0.29 5.90
N LEU A 74 7.11 -0.35 5.70
CA LEU A 74 7.97 -0.82 6.79
C LEU A 74 8.47 0.32 7.68
N THR A 75 8.79 1.49 7.12
CA THR A 75 9.17 2.67 7.90
C THR A 75 8.04 3.09 8.84
N HIS A 76 6.80 3.13 8.34
CA HIS A 76 5.64 3.46 9.15
C HIS A 76 5.30 2.41 10.22
N LEU A 77 5.41 1.12 9.87
CA LEU A 77 5.16 0.01 10.80
C LEU A 77 6.22 -0.04 11.91
N ARG A 78 7.51 0.12 11.56
CA ARG A 78 8.61 0.13 12.53
C ARG A 78 8.53 1.36 13.43
N SER A 79 8.20 2.53 12.91
CA SER A 79 7.96 3.72 13.73
C SER A 79 6.82 3.50 14.73
N LEU A 80 5.71 2.90 14.30
CA LEU A 80 4.62 2.54 15.21
C LEU A 80 5.08 1.56 16.29
N ARG A 81 5.83 0.51 15.91
CA ARG A 81 6.37 -0.46 16.87
C ARG A 81 7.28 0.21 17.90
N THR A 82 8.17 1.09 17.46
CA THR A 82 9.07 1.83 18.36
C THR A 82 8.28 2.66 19.36
N ASP A 83 7.29 3.43 18.90
CA ASP A 83 6.48 4.29 19.78
C ASP A 83 5.63 3.45 20.75
N ILE A 84 5.10 2.30 20.33
CA ILE A 84 4.41 1.35 21.23
C ILE A 84 5.36 0.85 22.32
N ASN A 85 6.58 0.47 21.95
CA ASN A 85 7.57 -0.06 22.89
C ASN A 85 8.09 0.99 23.89
N LEU A 86 7.92 2.28 23.58
CA LEU A 86 8.26 3.39 24.47
C LEU A 86 7.10 3.81 25.38
N LEU A 87 5.93 3.18 25.27
CA LEU A 87 4.83 3.45 26.20
C LEU A 87 5.24 3.08 27.63
N PRO A 88 4.96 3.94 28.63
CA PRO A 88 5.09 3.58 30.03
C PRO A 88 4.22 2.36 30.39
N SER A 89 4.46 1.78 31.57
CA SER A 89 3.52 0.79 32.14
C SER A 89 2.12 1.39 32.23
N SER A 90 1.07 0.60 32.04
CA SER A 90 -0.32 1.07 32.16
C SER A 90 -0.67 1.59 33.57
N SER A 91 0.14 1.24 34.58
CA SER A 91 0.03 1.76 35.95
C SER A 91 0.70 3.12 36.15
N ASP A 92 1.48 3.60 35.18
CA ASP A 92 2.20 4.87 35.26
C ASP A 92 1.24 6.05 34.97
N PRO A 93 1.23 7.11 35.80
CA PRO A 93 0.42 8.31 35.54
C PRO A 93 0.65 8.95 34.15
N ALA A 94 1.85 8.80 33.57
CA ALA A 94 2.18 9.33 32.25
C ALA A 94 1.59 8.50 31.09
N PHE A 95 1.11 7.29 31.34
CA PHE A 95 0.60 6.38 30.30
C PHE A 95 -0.53 7.00 29.48
N GLY A 96 -1.49 7.64 30.13
CA GLY A 96 -2.65 8.23 29.45
C GLY A 96 -2.24 9.27 28.41
N ALA A 97 -1.35 10.20 28.77
CA ALA A 97 -0.84 11.22 27.85
C ALA A 97 0.01 10.62 26.72
N ALA A 98 0.88 9.64 27.03
CA ALA A 98 1.68 8.95 26.04
C ALA A 98 0.81 8.18 25.02
N MET A 99 -0.25 7.51 25.49
CA MET A 99 -1.21 6.80 24.64
C MET A 99 -1.96 7.76 23.71
N VAL A 100 -2.42 8.91 24.20
CA VAL A 100 -3.08 9.92 23.37
C VAL A 100 -2.17 10.41 22.25
N ASN A 101 -0.89 10.69 22.55
CA ASN A 101 0.09 11.11 21.54
C ASN A 101 0.34 10.03 20.48
N LEU A 102 0.45 8.77 20.91
CA LEU A 102 0.61 7.63 20.00
C LEU A 102 -0.60 7.48 19.08
N LEU A 103 -1.81 7.53 19.63
CA LEU A 103 -3.05 7.43 18.87
C LEU A 103 -3.21 8.60 17.89
N PHE A 104 -2.76 9.80 18.24
CA PHE A 104 -2.76 10.94 17.33
C PHE A 104 -1.78 10.73 16.17
N LYS A 105 -0.52 10.42 16.48
CA LYS A 105 0.57 10.26 15.49
C LYS A 105 0.35 9.08 14.54
N HIS A 106 -0.18 7.97 15.05
CA HIS A 106 -0.29 6.71 14.32
C HIS A 106 -1.74 6.27 14.05
N LYS A 107 -2.72 7.17 14.21
CA LYS A 107 -4.15 6.88 14.03
C LYS A 107 -4.45 6.05 12.78
N ARG A 108 -3.90 6.49 11.64
CA ARG A 108 -4.10 5.82 10.36
C ARG A 108 -3.47 4.43 10.32
N ASN A 109 -2.22 4.30 10.78
CA ASN A 109 -1.49 3.02 10.76
C ASN A 109 -2.22 1.97 11.60
N ILE A 110 -2.69 2.38 12.79
CA ILE A 110 -3.47 1.54 13.70
C ILE A 110 -4.79 1.13 13.04
N ALA A 111 -5.50 2.06 12.41
CA ALA A 111 -6.76 1.77 11.72
C ALA A 111 -6.59 0.80 10.54
N VAL A 112 -5.52 0.95 9.75
CA VAL A 112 -5.21 0.04 8.63
C VAL A 112 -4.97 -1.38 9.15
N LEU A 113 -4.10 -1.54 10.16
CA LEU A 113 -3.80 -2.84 10.75
C LEU A 113 -5.04 -3.46 11.40
N ALA A 114 -5.74 -2.69 12.23
CA ALA A 114 -6.96 -3.13 12.92
C ALA A 114 -8.00 -3.68 11.95
N ARG A 115 -8.24 -2.96 10.85
CA ARG A 115 -9.24 -3.36 9.87
C ARG A 115 -8.80 -4.58 9.05
N ARG A 116 -7.61 -4.53 8.46
CA ARG A 116 -7.15 -5.60 7.55
C ARG A 116 -6.86 -6.90 8.28
N LEU A 117 -6.46 -6.82 9.56
CA LEU A 117 -6.18 -7.99 10.38
C LEU A 117 -7.34 -8.38 11.30
N VAL A 118 -8.50 -7.72 11.19
CA VAL A 118 -9.71 -8.00 11.97
C VAL A 118 -9.39 -8.04 13.48
N LEU A 119 -8.70 -7.01 13.96
CA LEU A 119 -8.26 -6.91 15.37
C LEU A 119 -8.76 -5.61 16.01
N THR A 120 -8.88 -5.63 17.33
CA THR A 120 -9.23 -4.43 18.11
C THR A 120 -8.15 -3.37 17.94
N PRO A 121 -8.49 -2.08 17.67
CA PRO A 121 -7.53 -1.00 17.49
C PRO A 121 -6.89 -0.53 18.81
N ASP A 122 -6.45 -1.47 19.65
CA ASP A 122 -5.71 -1.21 20.89
C ASP A 122 -4.22 -1.52 20.69
N PRO A 123 -3.38 -0.49 20.46
CA PRO A 123 -1.94 -0.67 20.23
C PRO A 123 -1.18 -1.15 21.47
N ASN A 124 -1.76 -1.09 22.68
CA ASN A 124 -1.12 -1.62 23.88
C ASN A 124 -1.37 -3.12 24.08
N SER A 125 -2.42 -3.66 23.47
CA SER A 125 -2.74 -5.09 23.58
C SER A 125 -1.61 -5.97 23.03
N GLN A 126 -1.40 -7.13 23.65
CA GLN A 126 -0.41 -8.10 23.16
C GLN A 126 -0.77 -8.60 21.76
N ALA A 127 -2.05 -8.83 21.49
CA ALA A 127 -2.54 -9.25 20.18
C ALA A 127 -2.17 -8.25 19.07
N PHE A 128 -2.30 -6.94 19.32
CA PHE A 128 -1.89 -5.92 18.36
C PHE A 128 -0.37 -5.90 18.16
N LYS A 129 0.41 -5.97 19.25
CA LYS A 129 1.89 -5.99 19.20
C LYS A 129 2.41 -7.19 18.40
N ASP A 130 1.86 -8.38 18.65
CA ASP A 130 2.21 -9.60 17.92
C ASP A 130 1.82 -9.51 16.44
N ALA A 131 0.62 -8.97 16.18
CA ALA A 131 0.13 -8.77 14.82
C ALA A 131 1.02 -7.80 14.02
N LEU A 132 1.39 -6.67 14.63
CA LEU A 132 2.31 -5.70 14.04
C LEU A 132 3.68 -6.32 13.76
N ALA A 133 4.24 -7.07 14.71
CA ALA A 133 5.51 -7.76 14.53
C ALA A 133 5.45 -8.76 13.37
N LYS A 134 4.35 -9.52 13.25
CA LYS A 134 4.15 -10.49 12.17
C LYS A 134 4.00 -9.84 10.80
N VAL A 135 3.27 -8.72 10.69
CA VAL A 135 3.21 -7.95 9.43
C VAL A 135 4.58 -7.41 9.04
N ILE A 136 5.33 -6.85 9.98
CA ILE A 136 6.70 -6.38 9.73
C ILE A 136 7.55 -7.52 9.16
N LEU A 137 7.52 -8.70 9.79
CA LEU A 137 8.28 -9.87 9.33
C LEU A 137 7.88 -10.32 7.92
N LEU A 138 6.58 -10.37 7.60
CA LEU A 138 6.09 -10.72 6.27
C LEU A 138 6.56 -9.70 5.23
N CYS A 139 6.47 -8.41 5.53
CA CYS A 139 6.94 -7.34 4.64
C CYS A 139 8.47 -7.38 4.45
N GLU A 140 9.24 -7.66 5.51
CA GLU A 140 10.70 -7.84 5.43
C GLU A 140 11.08 -9.03 4.55
N ARG A 141 10.42 -10.17 4.73
CA ARG A 141 10.61 -11.35 3.88
C ARG A 141 10.24 -11.07 2.43
N ASN A 142 9.15 -10.33 2.18
CA ASN A 142 8.75 -9.95 0.83
C ASN A 142 9.84 -9.07 0.20
N LEU A 143 10.28 -8.04 0.91
CA LEU A 143 11.30 -7.10 0.44
C LEU A 143 12.64 -7.80 0.15
N ALA A 144 12.99 -8.84 0.91
CA ALA A 144 14.23 -9.59 0.76
C ALA A 144 14.21 -10.60 -0.41
N GLN A 145 13.04 -10.88 -1.00
CA GLN A 145 12.96 -11.80 -2.13
C GLN A 145 13.67 -11.22 -3.36
N ALA A 146 14.45 -12.07 -4.03
CA ALA A 146 15.03 -11.74 -5.32
C ALA A 146 13.94 -11.53 -6.38
N LYS A 147 14.25 -10.71 -7.39
CA LYS A 147 13.36 -10.50 -8.52
C LYS A 147 13.13 -11.83 -9.25
N THR A 148 11.90 -12.33 -9.20
CA THR A 148 11.48 -13.63 -9.75
C THR A 148 10.29 -13.46 -10.70
N ILE A 149 10.38 -12.49 -11.60
CA ILE A 149 9.29 -12.14 -12.52
C ILE A 149 9.51 -12.81 -13.88
N LYS A 150 8.42 -13.30 -14.47
CA LYS A 150 8.35 -13.73 -15.87
C LYS A 150 7.27 -12.95 -16.59
N VAL A 151 7.65 -12.26 -17.67
CA VAL A 151 6.73 -11.58 -18.58
C VAL A 151 6.05 -12.64 -19.46
N ALA A 152 4.93 -13.20 -18.98
CA ALA A 152 4.32 -14.36 -19.59
C ALA A 152 3.25 -14.01 -20.66
N GLY A 153 2.57 -12.88 -20.50
CA GLY A 153 1.48 -12.47 -21.39
C GLY A 153 0.35 -13.49 -21.37
N THR A 154 0.15 -14.21 -22.47
CA THR A 154 -0.87 -15.26 -22.60
C THR A 154 -0.34 -16.68 -22.45
N THR A 155 0.93 -16.84 -22.04
CA THR A 155 1.63 -18.14 -21.99
C THR A 155 1.90 -18.62 -20.56
N GLY A 156 2.38 -19.86 -20.41
CA GLY A 156 2.72 -20.44 -19.09
C GLY A 156 1.50 -20.49 -18.17
N PHE A 157 1.64 -20.05 -16.92
CA PHE A 157 0.50 -20.01 -15.98
C PHE A 157 -0.62 -19.07 -16.40
N CYS A 158 -0.37 -18.09 -17.26
CA CYS A 158 -1.42 -17.19 -17.77
C CYS A 158 -2.26 -17.83 -18.89
N ALA A 159 -1.87 -18.99 -19.42
CA ALA A 159 -2.62 -19.67 -20.48
C ALA A 159 -3.98 -20.13 -19.94
N GLY A 160 -5.07 -19.74 -20.63
CA GLY A 160 -6.44 -20.05 -20.22
C GLY A 160 -7.02 -19.15 -19.11
N HIS A 161 -6.26 -18.13 -18.68
CA HIS A 161 -6.66 -17.21 -17.62
C HIS A 161 -6.59 -15.74 -18.08
N PRO A 162 -7.43 -15.34 -19.05
CA PRO A 162 -7.34 -14.00 -19.64
C PRO A 162 -7.72 -12.88 -18.67
N GLY A 163 -8.38 -13.19 -17.55
CA GLY A 163 -8.80 -12.23 -16.53
C GLY A 163 -7.77 -11.97 -15.43
N ASP A 164 -6.70 -12.76 -15.36
CA ASP A 164 -5.74 -12.67 -14.27
C ASP A 164 -4.71 -11.57 -14.56
N HIS A 165 -4.31 -10.82 -13.54
CA HIS A 165 -3.24 -9.84 -13.62
C HIS A 165 -1.86 -10.54 -13.60
N ALA A 166 -1.71 -11.47 -12.67
CA ALA A 166 -0.53 -12.30 -12.55
C ALA A 166 -0.91 -13.63 -11.91
N ARG A 167 0.02 -14.58 -11.97
CA ARG A 167 -0.09 -15.84 -11.24
C ARG A 167 1.24 -16.29 -10.69
N THR A 168 1.21 -16.75 -9.45
CA THR A 168 2.34 -17.37 -8.77
C THR A 168 1.88 -18.65 -8.07
N SER A 169 2.75 -19.64 -7.99
CA SER A 169 2.47 -20.87 -7.25
C SER A 169 3.65 -21.19 -6.34
N ALA A 170 3.45 -21.16 -5.03
CA ALA A 170 4.50 -21.49 -4.07
C ALA A 170 4.95 -22.96 -4.14
N SER A 171 4.10 -23.84 -4.69
CA SER A 171 4.33 -25.28 -4.76
C SER A 171 5.27 -25.70 -5.88
N VAL A 172 5.61 -24.80 -6.83
CA VAL A 172 6.57 -25.15 -7.89
C VAL A 172 8.01 -24.86 -7.46
N PRO A 173 8.98 -25.68 -7.90
CA PRO A 173 10.40 -25.38 -7.71
C PRO A 173 10.76 -24.02 -8.34
N ASP A 174 11.53 -23.20 -7.62
CA ASP A 174 11.91 -21.84 -8.04
C ASP A 174 10.71 -20.99 -8.51
N PRO A 175 9.75 -20.69 -7.60
CA PRO A 175 8.51 -20.04 -7.95
C PRO A 175 8.76 -18.67 -8.57
N LYS A 176 8.11 -18.42 -9.71
CA LYS A 176 8.13 -17.14 -10.42
C LYS A 176 6.73 -16.51 -10.39
N THR A 177 6.71 -15.20 -10.43
CA THR A 177 5.51 -14.39 -10.70
C THR A 177 5.34 -14.23 -12.21
N HIS A 178 4.34 -14.88 -12.77
CA HIS A 178 3.99 -14.78 -14.18
C HIS A 178 3.05 -13.60 -14.38
N LEU A 179 3.52 -12.56 -15.06
CA LEU A 179 2.68 -11.40 -15.39
C LEU A 179 1.87 -11.71 -16.65
N CYS A 180 0.56 -11.57 -16.53
CA CYS A 180 -0.39 -11.90 -17.57
C CYS A 180 -0.73 -10.69 -18.44
N GLU A 181 -1.51 -10.89 -19.51
CA GLU A 181 -1.78 -9.85 -20.51
C GLU A 181 -2.39 -8.58 -19.91
N ILE A 182 -3.39 -8.72 -19.03
CA ILE A 182 -4.10 -7.60 -18.41
C ILE A 182 -3.16 -6.67 -17.62
N PHE A 183 -2.13 -7.22 -17.00
CA PHE A 183 -1.12 -6.43 -16.29
C PHE A 183 -0.46 -5.36 -17.18
N PHE A 184 -0.27 -5.66 -18.46
CA PHE A 184 0.37 -4.76 -19.39
C PHE A 184 -0.61 -3.83 -20.10
N THR A 185 -1.86 -4.25 -20.28
CA THR A 185 -2.83 -3.53 -21.12
C THR A 185 -3.83 -2.69 -20.34
N ASN A 186 -4.17 -3.09 -19.11
CA ASN A 186 -5.29 -2.50 -18.35
C ASN A 186 -4.86 -1.94 -17.00
N ASP A 187 -3.80 -2.48 -16.40
CA ASP A 187 -3.42 -2.08 -15.04
C ASP A 187 -2.73 -0.72 -15.04
N GLY A 188 -3.27 0.19 -14.22
CA GLY A 188 -2.59 1.43 -13.85
C GLY A 188 -1.33 1.14 -13.02
N LEU A 189 -0.46 2.14 -12.87
CA LEU A 189 0.83 1.98 -12.20
C LEU A 189 0.71 1.47 -10.76
N ASP A 190 -0.32 1.90 -10.06
CA ASP A 190 -0.58 1.53 -8.68
C ASP A 190 -1.05 0.08 -8.56
N LEU A 191 -1.93 -0.36 -9.46
CA LEU A 191 -2.34 -1.76 -9.55
C LEU A 191 -1.18 -2.66 -9.96
N GLN A 192 -0.37 -2.28 -10.96
CA GLN A 192 0.83 -3.01 -11.36
C GLN A 192 1.78 -3.23 -10.16
N ARG A 193 2.07 -2.17 -9.40
CA ARG A 193 2.87 -2.23 -8.18
C ARG A 193 2.27 -3.20 -7.14
N ASP A 194 0.96 -3.12 -6.94
CA ASP A 194 0.27 -3.87 -5.89
C ASP A 194 0.13 -5.35 -6.24
N VAL A 195 -0.09 -5.68 -7.51
CA VAL A 195 -0.03 -7.04 -8.04
C VAL A 195 1.34 -7.65 -7.76
N ILE A 196 2.45 -6.98 -8.10
CA ILE A 196 3.79 -7.51 -7.77
C ILE A 196 3.94 -7.74 -6.26
N THR A 197 3.48 -6.80 -5.44
CA THR A 197 3.56 -6.91 -3.98
C THR A 197 2.79 -8.12 -3.46
N HIS A 198 1.58 -8.32 -3.97
CA HIS A 198 0.68 -9.44 -3.67
C HIS A 198 1.29 -10.79 -4.06
N GLU A 199 1.75 -10.92 -5.30
CA GLU A 199 2.32 -12.16 -5.84
C GLU A 199 3.55 -12.63 -5.05
N TYR A 200 4.35 -11.70 -4.53
CA TYR A 200 5.51 -12.03 -3.71
C TYR A 200 5.12 -12.58 -2.33
N PHE A 201 3.92 -12.25 -1.83
CA PHE A 201 3.37 -12.92 -0.65
C PHE A 201 2.91 -14.34 -0.97
N HIS A 202 2.45 -14.63 -2.19
CA HIS A 202 2.22 -16.03 -2.61
C HIS A 202 3.49 -16.86 -2.58
N ILE A 203 4.65 -16.30 -2.98
CA ILE A 203 5.94 -17.00 -2.87
C ILE A 203 6.24 -17.41 -1.42
N GLN A 204 5.76 -16.65 -0.44
CA GLN A 204 5.90 -16.98 0.99
C GLN A 204 4.86 -18.00 1.51
N GLY A 205 3.99 -18.51 0.65
CA GLY A 205 2.95 -19.47 0.98
C GLY A 205 1.64 -18.86 1.48
N LEU A 206 1.43 -17.55 1.34
CA LEU A 206 0.11 -16.94 1.56
C LEU A 206 -0.79 -17.28 0.37
N GLY A 207 -2.10 -17.39 0.57
CA GLY A 207 -3.08 -17.70 -0.49
C GLY A 207 -4.12 -16.61 -0.67
N ASP A 208 -5.09 -16.85 -1.56
CA ASP A 208 -6.25 -15.99 -1.78
C ASP A 208 -7.50 -16.58 -1.16
N ASN A 209 -7.68 -16.26 0.12
CA ASN A 209 -8.74 -16.83 0.95
C ASN A 209 -9.68 -15.74 1.47
N SER A 210 -10.94 -16.07 1.72
CA SER A 210 -11.83 -15.17 2.46
C SER A 210 -11.30 -14.92 3.88
N VAL A 211 -11.43 -13.69 4.38
CA VAL A 211 -10.92 -13.26 5.68
C VAL A 211 -12.07 -12.83 6.58
N THR A 212 -12.30 -13.58 7.66
CA THR A 212 -13.28 -13.24 8.70
C THR A 212 -12.64 -13.12 10.09
N ASN A 213 -11.36 -13.45 10.23
CA ASN A 213 -10.61 -13.35 11.47
C ASN A 213 -9.11 -13.10 11.23
N THR A 214 -8.39 -12.77 12.30
CA THR A 214 -6.96 -12.46 12.27
C THR A 214 -6.08 -13.60 11.78
N ALA A 215 -6.41 -14.87 12.09
CA ALA A 215 -5.60 -15.99 11.63
C ALA A 215 -5.64 -16.13 10.11
N GLN A 216 -6.83 -16.02 9.52
CA GLN A 216 -7.04 -16.03 8.07
C GLN A 216 -6.40 -14.82 7.39
N ALA A 217 -6.46 -13.65 8.04
CA ALA A 217 -5.82 -12.42 7.55
C ALA A 217 -4.30 -12.62 7.33
N PHE A 218 -3.63 -13.37 8.21
CA PHE A 218 -2.20 -13.66 8.08
C PHE A 218 -1.85 -14.71 7.02
N THR A 219 -2.82 -15.48 6.54
CA THR A 219 -2.64 -16.44 5.46
C THR A 219 -3.14 -15.91 4.12
N ASN A 220 -3.59 -14.65 4.06
CA ASN A 220 -4.17 -14.05 2.87
C ASN A 220 -3.20 -13.02 2.25
N ALA A 221 -2.75 -13.27 1.02
CA ALA A 221 -1.78 -12.42 0.31
C ALA A 221 -2.34 -11.01 0.05
N ASN A 222 -3.58 -10.92 -0.42
CA ASN A 222 -4.27 -9.64 -0.64
C ASN A 222 -4.36 -8.79 0.64
N THR A 223 -4.52 -9.41 1.80
CA THR A 223 -4.64 -8.70 3.09
C THR A 223 -3.37 -7.95 3.41
N ILE A 224 -2.24 -8.63 3.32
CA ILE A 224 -0.93 -8.03 3.62
C ILE A 224 -0.53 -7.03 2.52
N ALA A 225 -0.79 -7.35 1.25
CA ALA A 225 -0.55 -6.42 0.14
C ALA A 225 -1.35 -5.11 0.29
N GLN A 226 -2.62 -5.19 0.68
CA GLN A 226 -3.42 -3.97 0.93
C GLN A 226 -2.94 -3.19 2.15
N ILE A 227 -2.39 -3.84 3.19
CA ILE A 227 -1.73 -3.11 4.29
C ILE A 227 -0.55 -2.30 3.73
N VAL A 228 0.29 -2.89 2.87
CA VAL A 228 1.40 -2.18 2.23
C VAL A 228 0.89 -1.00 1.40
N ALA A 229 -0.09 -1.22 0.53
CA ALA A 229 -0.64 -0.18 -0.33
C ALA A 229 -1.24 0.99 0.45
N LEU A 230 -2.03 0.73 1.49
CA LEU A 230 -2.70 1.77 2.30
C LEU A 230 -1.74 2.57 3.19
N LEU A 231 -0.60 1.98 3.56
CA LEU A 231 0.45 2.64 4.34
C LEU A 231 1.42 3.42 3.45
N ALA A 232 1.77 2.90 2.27
CA ALA A 232 2.59 3.60 1.29
C ALA A 232 1.83 4.79 0.68
N ASP A 233 0.59 4.56 0.24
CA ASP A 233 -0.27 5.60 -0.32
C ASP A 233 -1.19 6.16 0.78
N ARG A 234 -0.65 7.07 1.58
CA ARG A 234 -1.30 7.62 2.79
C ARG A 234 -2.69 8.22 2.56
N PHE A 235 -3.04 8.64 1.34
CA PHE A 235 -4.38 9.15 1.02
C PHE A 235 -5.35 8.11 0.45
N ARG A 236 -4.89 6.88 0.18
CA ARG A 236 -5.70 5.81 -0.39
C ARG A 236 -6.86 5.43 0.54
N GLN A 237 -8.04 5.25 -0.05
CA GLN A 237 -9.28 4.89 0.64
C GLN A 237 -10.00 3.69 0.01
N ARG A 238 -9.41 3.06 -1.01
CA ARG A 238 -9.96 1.90 -1.71
C ARG A 238 -8.87 0.85 -1.85
N ASN A 239 -9.27 -0.41 -1.98
CA ASN A 239 -8.35 -1.47 -2.39
C ASN A 239 -7.83 -1.22 -3.82
N SER A 240 -6.68 -1.80 -4.14
CA SER A 240 -6.00 -1.65 -5.44
C SER A 240 -6.84 -2.15 -6.62
N ASP A 241 -7.62 -3.21 -6.41
CA ASP A 241 -8.55 -3.78 -7.39
C ASP A 241 -9.81 -2.91 -7.61
N GLY A 242 -9.93 -1.80 -6.88
CA GLY A 242 -11.09 -0.91 -6.91
C GLY A 242 -12.38 -1.52 -6.36
N GLY A 243 -12.35 -2.76 -5.87
CA GLY A 243 -13.54 -3.54 -5.54
C GLY A 243 -14.25 -3.03 -4.29
N GLU A 244 -13.51 -2.54 -3.30
CA GLU A 244 -14.08 -2.16 -2.00
C GLU A 244 -13.47 -0.86 -1.44
N PRO A 245 -14.30 0.17 -1.17
CA PRO A 245 -13.86 1.31 -0.38
C PRO A 245 -13.69 0.91 1.09
N ALA A 246 -12.73 1.53 1.76
CA ALA A 246 -12.55 1.39 3.19
C ALA A 246 -13.75 2.02 3.92
N VAL A 247 -14.59 1.19 4.54
CA VAL A 247 -15.76 1.65 5.31
C VAL A 247 -15.62 1.23 6.79
N PRO A 248 -15.75 2.18 7.75
CA PRO A 248 -15.75 3.64 7.56
C PRO A 248 -14.41 4.13 6.97
N PRO A 249 -14.33 5.32 6.35
CA PRO A 249 -13.08 5.82 5.77
C PRO A 249 -11.90 5.77 6.73
N LEU A 250 -10.71 5.50 6.21
CA LEU A 250 -9.48 5.56 7.01
C LEU A 250 -9.18 7.00 7.41
N PRO A 251 -8.62 7.23 8.61
CA PRO A 251 -8.16 8.54 9.03
C PRO A 251 -7.24 9.18 7.98
N ALA A 252 -7.40 10.50 7.80
CA ALA A 252 -6.48 11.27 6.99
C ALA A 252 -5.07 11.25 7.62
N PRO A 253 -4.00 11.40 6.80
CA PRO A 253 -2.61 11.33 7.25
C PRO A 253 -2.23 12.36 8.29
#